data_AF-A0A442SHH8-F1
#
_entry.id   AF-A0A442SHH8-F1
#
_cell.length_a   1.000
_cell.length_b   1.000
_cell.length_c   1.000
_cell.angle_alpha   90.00
_cell.angle_beta   90.00
_cell.angle_gamma   90.00
#
_symmetry.space_group_name_H-M   'P 1'
#
loop_
_entity.id
_entity.type
_entity.pdbx_description
1 polymer ?
#
loop_
_entity_poly.entity_id
_entity_poly.type
_entity_poly.pdbx_seq_one_letter_code
_entity_poly.pdbx_strand_id
1 'polypeptide(L)'
;MNGIHWEGDIAFLLQGEKITTAFNFEIPSPFEPSKNPCDHRIDLRAEVDPSRFPADPLVDAMLPIPQTMGEQAVFTSQQDISIILATLSRMSGPTRLPIAPFWSVRPDKIIRSLGYTNVQPLVLTGVRAKDKRFVDQVLEAAPYLPRRLVLQGEPSLVLRPEARRTSTTLGQVNVADLISLPWEAYGAHLLKQHMLSKGH
;
A
#
# COMPACT_ATOMS: atom_id res chain seq x y z
N MET A 1 -7.00 -1.44 15.21
CA MET A 1 -6.50 -1.80 13.86
C MET A 1 -5.22 -1.01 13.62
N ASN A 2 -4.19 -1.57 12.99
CA ASN A 2 -2.98 -0.80 12.66
C ASN A 2 -3.25 0.17 11.50
N GLY A 3 -2.51 1.27 11.42
CA GLY A 3 -2.66 2.28 10.38
C GLY A 3 -3.03 3.67 10.90
N ILE A 4 -3.58 4.53 10.03
CA ILE A 4 -4.00 5.90 10.39
C ILE A 4 -5.40 5.89 10.98
N HIS A 5 -5.57 6.64 12.07
CA HIS A 5 -6.84 6.95 12.72
C HIS A 5 -6.93 8.46 12.94
N TRP A 6 -8.14 9.01 12.90
CA TRP A 6 -8.39 10.45 12.98
C TRP A 6 -9.24 10.76 14.20
N GLU A 7 -8.81 11.73 15.00
CA GLU A 7 -9.62 12.38 16.04
C GLU A 7 -9.73 13.86 15.68
N GLY A 8 -10.90 14.27 15.17
CA GLY A 8 -11.05 15.57 14.51
C GLY A 8 -10.00 15.74 13.41
N ASP A 9 -9.22 16.82 13.50
CA ASP A 9 -8.19 17.20 12.52
C ASP A 9 -6.82 16.55 12.79
N ILE A 10 -6.70 15.74 13.84
CA ILE A 10 -5.43 15.14 14.26
C ILE A 10 -5.38 13.67 13.82
N ALA A 11 -4.39 13.36 12.99
CA ALA A 11 -4.07 11.98 12.62
C ALA A 11 -3.10 11.31 13.61
N PHE A 12 -3.42 10.08 13.95
CA PHE A 12 -2.61 9.16 14.74
C PHE A 12 -2.26 7.93 13.91
N LEU A 13 -0.98 7.61 13.83
CA LEU A 13 -0.47 6.38 13.24
C LEU A 13 -0.27 5.32 14.34
N LEU A 14 -1.07 4.26 14.28
CA LEU A 14 -1.02 3.11 15.19
C LEU A 14 -0.17 2.00 14.56
N GLN A 15 0.90 1.60 15.25
CA GLN A 15 1.82 0.54 14.83
C GLN A 15 2.08 -0.45 15.97
N GLY A 16 1.13 -1.37 16.17
CA GLY A 16 1.11 -2.26 17.33
C GLY A 16 0.87 -1.45 18.59
N GLU A 17 1.81 -1.53 19.54
CA GLU A 17 1.75 -0.78 20.80
C GLU A 17 2.20 0.68 20.66
N LYS A 18 2.86 1.04 19.55
CA LYS A 18 3.36 2.40 19.31
C LYS A 18 2.29 3.25 18.64
N ILE A 19 2.07 4.45 19.18
CA ILE A 19 1.21 5.48 18.59
C ILE A 19 2.06 6.72 18.34
N THR A 20 1.98 7.28 17.14
CA THR A 20 2.71 8.50 16.75
C THR A 20 1.82 9.45 15.98
N THR A 21 2.06 10.74 16.10
CA THR A 21 1.44 11.78 15.27
C THR A 21 2.45 12.33 14.27
N ALA A 22 1.96 13.08 13.28
CA ALA A 22 2.82 13.80 12.34
C ALA A 22 3.45 15.07 12.96
N PHE A 23 2.96 15.49 14.13
CA PHE A 23 3.42 16.67 14.85
C PHE A 23 4.70 16.35 15.64
N ASN A 24 5.53 17.38 15.84
CA ASN A 24 6.80 17.24 16.57
C ASN A 24 6.64 17.31 18.11
N PHE A 25 5.41 17.47 18.60
CA PHE A 25 5.09 17.51 20.03
C PHE A 25 4.17 16.34 20.40
N GLU A 26 4.18 15.95 21.68
CA GLU A 26 3.35 14.86 22.18
C GLU A 26 1.89 15.28 22.29
N ILE A 27 1.00 14.49 21.68
CA ILE A 27 -0.45 14.64 21.77
C ILE A 27 -0.99 13.33 22.34
N PRO A 28 -1.73 13.37 23.48
CA PRO A 28 -2.39 12.19 24.01
C PRO A 28 -3.29 11.56 22.95
N SER A 29 -3.16 10.26 22.71
CA SER A 29 -4.02 9.56 21.78
C SER A 29 -5.30 9.08 22.46
N PRO A 30 -6.48 9.29 21.87
CA PRO A 30 -7.72 8.71 22.35
C PRO A 30 -7.88 7.23 21.98
N PHE A 31 -7.00 6.71 21.12
CA PHE A 31 -7.09 5.36 20.59
C PHE A 31 -6.28 4.38 21.46
N GLU A 32 -6.86 3.20 21.68
CA GLU A 32 -6.12 2.10 22.27
C GLU A 32 -5.07 1.56 21.28
N PRO A 33 -3.86 1.23 21.75
CA PRO A 33 -2.88 0.56 20.92
C PRO A 33 -3.41 -0.78 20.38
N SER A 34 -2.95 -1.14 19.19
CA SER A 34 -3.37 -2.39 18.55
C SER A 34 -2.69 -3.57 19.22
N LYS A 35 -3.47 -4.49 19.80
CA LYS A 35 -2.99 -5.78 20.33
C LYS A 35 -2.55 -6.76 19.23
N ASN A 36 -2.85 -6.44 17.96
CA ASN A 36 -2.44 -7.27 16.83
C ASN A 36 -1.02 -6.89 16.36
N PRO A 37 -0.19 -7.89 15.97
CA PRO A 37 1.11 -7.63 15.36
C PRO A 37 1.03 -6.62 14.22
N CYS A 38 2.00 -5.71 14.15
CA CYS A 38 2.06 -4.71 13.09
C CYS A 38 2.91 -5.23 11.91
N ASP A 39 2.32 -5.22 10.73
CA ASP A 39 2.99 -5.65 9.50
C ASP A 39 3.83 -4.53 8.85
N HIS A 40 3.93 -3.36 9.49
CA HIS A 40 4.69 -2.20 9.02
C HIS A 40 5.40 -1.47 10.17
N ARG A 41 6.54 -0.84 9.87
CA ARG A 41 7.33 0.01 10.78
C ARG A 41 7.76 1.27 10.05
N ILE A 42 7.01 2.35 10.25
CA ILE A 42 7.20 3.62 9.55
C ILE A 42 7.77 4.59 10.58
N ASP A 43 8.81 5.32 10.20
CA ASP A 43 9.36 6.38 11.03
C ASP A 43 8.97 7.74 10.46
N LEU A 44 7.92 8.36 11.02
CA LEU A 44 7.42 9.69 10.61
C LEU A 44 8.46 10.82 10.78
N ARG A 45 9.60 10.55 11.43
CA ARG A 45 10.70 11.52 11.58
C ARG A 45 11.78 11.37 10.51
N ALA A 46 11.68 10.37 9.63
CA ALA A 46 12.65 10.18 8.57
C ALA A 46 12.63 11.36 7.58
N GLU A 47 13.82 11.88 7.27
CA GLU A 47 14.00 12.96 6.30
C GLU A 47 14.43 12.40 4.95
N VAL A 48 13.93 13.01 3.88
CA VAL A 48 14.19 12.60 2.51
C VAL A 48 13.90 13.75 1.54
N ASP A 49 14.63 13.80 0.43
CA ASP A 49 14.31 14.64 -0.71
C ASP A 49 13.37 13.88 -1.67
N PRO A 50 12.07 14.25 -1.76
CA PRO A 50 11.09 13.54 -2.59
C PRO A 50 11.34 13.72 -4.10
N SER A 51 12.11 14.74 -4.52
CA SER A 51 12.35 15.01 -5.95
C SER A 51 13.22 13.94 -6.63
N ARG A 52 13.91 13.11 -5.84
CA ARG A 52 14.76 12.02 -6.30
C ARG A 52 14.00 10.76 -6.71
N PHE A 53 12.69 10.71 -6.45
CA PHE A 53 11.87 9.53 -6.69
C PHE A 53 11.15 9.63 -8.03
N PRO A 54 11.03 8.50 -8.76
CA PRO A 54 10.38 8.51 -10.06
C PRO A 54 8.88 8.79 -9.91
N ALA A 55 8.35 9.70 -10.73
CA ALA A 55 6.92 9.88 -10.92
C ALA A 55 6.39 8.76 -11.82
N ASP A 56 5.93 7.67 -11.22
CA ASP A 56 5.46 6.48 -11.94
C ASP A 56 4.15 5.94 -11.33
N PRO A 57 3.17 5.52 -12.16
CA PRO A 57 1.88 5.04 -11.66
C PRO A 57 1.96 3.85 -10.70
N LEU A 58 3.00 3.01 -10.80
CA LEU A 58 3.18 1.90 -9.86
C LEU A 58 3.75 2.37 -8.51
N VAL A 59 4.56 3.44 -8.50
CA VAL A 59 4.95 4.09 -7.24
C VAL A 59 3.70 4.61 -6.55
N ASP A 60 2.84 5.32 -7.29
CA ASP A 60 1.57 5.85 -6.77
C ASP A 60 0.66 4.73 -6.23
N ALA A 61 0.58 3.60 -6.92
CA ALA A 61 -0.20 2.45 -6.47
C ALA A 61 0.32 1.82 -5.17
N MET A 62 1.62 1.96 -4.91
CA MET A 62 2.30 1.36 -3.78
C MET A 62 2.48 2.30 -2.59
N LEU A 63 1.94 3.53 -2.66
CA LEU A 63 2.08 4.50 -1.58
C LEU A 63 1.47 4.00 -0.26
N PRO A 64 2.09 4.33 0.89
CA PRO A 64 1.67 3.83 2.18
C PRO A 64 0.57 4.71 2.81
N ILE A 65 -0.46 5.05 2.03
CA ILE A 65 -1.58 5.90 2.45
C ILE A 65 -2.90 5.13 2.30
N PRO A 66 -3.90 5.41 3.15
CA PRO A 66 -5.24 4.88 2.98
C PRO A 66 -5.79 5.20 1.60
N GLN A 67 -6.43 4.22 0.97
CA GLN A 67 -7.15 4.51 -0.26
C GLN A 67 -8.41 5.31 0.03
N THR A 68 -8.86 6.06 -0.97
CA THR A 68 -10.16 6.72 -0.88
C THR A 68 -11.27 5.72 -1.19
N MET A 69 -12.42 5.85 -0.53
CA MET A 69 -13.58 4.99 -0.82
C MET A 69 -13.97 5.10 -2.30
N GLY A 70 -14.13 3.96 -2.97
CA GLY A 70 -14.43 3.91 -4.41
C GLY A 70 -13.20 3.96 -5.32
N GLU A 71 -11.98 4.07 -4.78
CA GLU A 71 -10.75 4.01 -5.57
C GLU A 71 -10.61 2.63 -6.24
N GLN A 72 -10.20 2.63 -7.51
CA GLN A 72 -10.03 1.40 -8.28
C GLN A 72 -8.75 0.67 -7.88
N ALA A 73 -8.81 -0.66 -7.80
CA ALA A 73 -7.62 -1.48 -7.68
C ALA A 73 -6.71 -1.28 -8.90
N VAL A 74 -5.39 -1.35 -8.68
CA VAL A 74 -4.41 -1.19 -9.77
C VAL A 74 -4.08 -2.57 -10.33
N PHE A 75 -4.12 -2.70 -11.65
CA PHE A 75 -3.70 -3.91 -12.36
C PHE A 75 -2.52 -3.59 -13.28
N THR A 76 -1.43 -4.36 -13.16
CA THR A 76 -0.29 -4.33 -14.08
C THR A 76 -0.15 -5.68 -14.78
N SER A 77 0.09 -5.65 -16.09
CA SER A 77 0.42 -6.85 -16.86
C SER A 77 1.92 -7.03 -17.08
N GLN A 78 2.74 -6.20 -16.45
CA GLN A 78 4.18 -6.25 -16.62
C GLN A 78 4.75 -7.55 -16.03
N GLN A 79 5.61 -8.19 -16.81
CA GLN A 79 6.35 -9.38 -16.40
C GLN A 79 7.60 -8.97 -15.61
N ASP A 80 8.15 -9.91 -14.84
CA ASP A 80 9.41 -9.76 -14.10
C ASP A 80 9.50 -8.56 -13.15
N ILE A 81 8.36 -8.08 -12.66
CA ILE A 81 8.25 -6.89 -11.81
C ILE A 81 8.43 -7.20 -10.31
N SER A 82 8.69 -8.45 -9.92
CA SER A 82 8.73 -8.88 -8.52
C SER A 82 9.76 -8.12 -7.67
N ILE A 83 10.96 -7.85 -8.21
CA ILE A 83 11.99 -7.09 -7.50
C ILE A 83 11.56 -5.62 -7.32
N ILE A 84 10.91 -5.03 -8.34
CA ILE A 84 10.38 -3.67 -8.28
C ILE A 84 9.28 -3.59 -7.22
N LEU A 85 8.30 -4.52 -7.23
CA LEU A 85 7.25 -4.56 -6.22
C LEU A 85 7.80 -4.74 -4.80
N ALA A 86 8.79 -5.62 -4.62
CA ALA A 86 9.45 -5.80 -3.32
C ALA A 86 10.17 -4.53 -2.88
N THR A 87 10.84 -3.84 -3.81
CA THR A 87 11.51 -2.56 -3.57
C THR A 87 10.52 -1.47 -3.16
N LEU A 88 9.43 -1.30 -3.93
CA LEU A 88 8.40 -0.31 -3.62
C LEU A 88 7.66 -0.61 -2.32
N SER A 89 7.51 -1.89 -1.96
CA SER A 89 6.85 -2.27 -0.70
C SER A 89 7.55 -1.70 0.54
N ARG A 90 8.86 -1.40 0.44
CA ARG A 90 9.66 -0.75 1.48
C ARG A 90 9.11 0.61 1.92
N MET A 91 8.32 1.30 1.09
CA MET A 91 7.63 2.53 1.48
C MET A 91 6.74 2.35 2.72
N SER A 92 6.18 1.16 2.90
CA SER A 92 5.40 0.83 4.10
C SER A 92 6.24 0.31 5.27
N GLY A 93 7.57 0.24 5.16
CA GLY A 93 8.46 -0.38 6.15
C GLY A 93 8.00 -1.80 6.57
N PRO A 94 7.71 -2.72 5.63
CA PRO A 94 7.02 -3.96 5.93
C PRO A 94 7.86 -4.85 6.85
N THR A 95 7.26 -5.41 7.89
CA THR A 95 7.88 -6.50 8.68
C THR A 95 7.68 -7.86 8.00
N ARG A 96 6.68 -7.96 7.12
CA ARG A 96 6.40 -9.07 6.21
C ARG A 96 6.03 -8.51 4.85
N LEU A 97 6.58 -9.10 3.77
CA LEU A 97 6.28 -8.64 2.42
C LEU A 97 4.76 -8.76 2.14
N PRO A 98 4.09 -7.68 1.72
CA PRO A 98 2.66 -7.72 1.42
C PRO A 98 2.39 -8.24 0.01
N ILE A 99 3.22 -9.16 -0.47
CA ILE A 99 3.21 -9.70 -1.82
C ILE A 99 2.95 -11.20 -1.72
N ALA A 100 1.89 -11.67 -2.35
CA ALA A 100 1.56 -13.09 -2.39
C ALA A 100 1.18 -13.53 -3.82
N PRO A 101 1.48 -14.76 -4.22
CA PRO A 101 0.87 -15.34 -5.41
C PRO A 101 -0.64 -15.48 -5.20
N PHE A 102 -1.45 -15.05 -6.18
CA PHE A 102 -2.92 -15.07 -6.07
C PHE A 102 -3.45 -16.48 -5.75
N TRP A 103 -2.91 -17.50 -6.41
CA TRP A 103 -3.30 -18.91 -6.23
C TRP A 103 -2.99 -19.47 -4.82
N SER A 104 -2.15 -18.79 -4.04
CA SER A 104 -1.74 -19.26 -2.71
C SER A 104 -2.67 -18.82 -1.57
N VAL A 105 -3.60 -17.90 -1.84
CA VAL A 105 -4.47 -17.30 -0.81
C VAL A 105 -5.93 -17.38 -1.24
N ARG A 106 -6.81 -17.81 -0.33
CA ARG A 106 -8.25 -17.86 -0.61
C ARG A 106 -8.86 -16.45 -0.67
N PRO A 107 -9.89 -16.21 -1.49
CA PRO A 107 -10.52 -14.89 -1.64
C PRO A 107 -11.01 -14.27 -0.32
N ASP A 108 -11.61 -15.07 0.57
CA ASP A 108 -12.07 -14.61 1.89
C ASP A 108 -10.91 -14.08 2.75
N LYS A 109 -9.74 -14.71 2.65
CA LYS A 109 -8.52 -14.30 3.35
C LYS A 109 -7.90 -13.05 2.73
N ILE A 110 -7.97 -12.90 1.40
CA ILE A 110 -7.57 -11.68 0.71
C ILE A 110 -8.42 -10.49 1.18
N ILE A 111 -9.75 -10.65 1.14
CA ILE A 111 -10.70 -9.61 1.58
C ILE A 111 -10.47 -9.24 3.04
N ARG A 112 -10.25 -10.23 3.92
CA ARG A 112 -9.93 -9.96 5.33
C ARG A 112 -8.58 -9.22 5.47
N SER A 113 -7.58 -9.55 4.64
CA SER A 113 -6.26 -8.92 4.66
C SER A 113 -6.26 -7.47 4.19
N LEU A 114 -7.21 -7.12 3.32
CA LEU A 114 -7.51 -5.74 2.94
C LEU A 114 -8.08 -4.90 4.10
N GLY A 115 -8.49 -5.53 5.20
CA GLY A 115 -8.94 -4.85 6.41
C GLY A 115 -7.93 -4.82 7.57
N TYR A 116 -6.72 -5.39 7.45
CA TYR A 116 -5.79 -5.47 8.59
C TYR A 116 -5.03 -4.18 8.89
N THR A 117 -4.75 -3.40 7.85
CA THR A 117 -4.10 -2.09 7.92
C THR A 117 -4.55 -1.26 6.73
N ASN A 118 -4.55 0.06 6.87
CA ASN A 118 -4.88 0.99 5.80
C ASN A 118 -3.66 1.64 5.13
N VAL A 119 -2.43 1.42 5.62
CA VAL A 119 -1.21 2.10 5.10
C VAL A 119 -0.26 1.18 4.33
N GLN A 120 -0.51 -0.12 4.24
CA GLN A 120 0.36 -1.02 3.48
C GLN A 120 -0.44 -1.57 2.31
N PRO A 121 -0.10 -1.34 1.04
CA PRO A 121 -0.80 -1.97 -0.08
C PRO A 121 -0.76 -3.50 0.00
N LEU A 122 -1.77 -4.19 -0.54
CA LEU A 122 -1.74 -5.65 -0.76
C LEU A 122 -1.45 -5.92 -2.22
N VAL A 123 -0.44 -6.74 -2.50
CA VAL A 123 -0.03 -7.09 -3.85
C VAL A 123 -0.28 -8.57 -4.11
N LEU A 124 -1.07 -8.87 -5.13
CA LEU A 124 -1.32 -10.25 -5.58
C LEU A 124 -0.74 -10.46 -6.96
N THR A 125 0.12 -11.46 -7.11
CA THR A 125 0.89 -11.73 -8.34
C THR A 125 0.44 -13.00 -9.03
N GLY A 126 0.74 -13.11 -10.33
CA GLY A 126 0.45 -14.31 -11.12
C GLY A 126 -1.05 -14.56 -11.32
N VAL A 127 -1.86 -13.51 -11.39
CA VAL A 127 -3.30 -13.61 -11.68
C VAL A 127 -3.49 -14.06 -13.13
N ARG A 128 -4.27 -15.12 -13.35
CA ARG A 128 -4.53 -15.67 -14.69
C ARG A 128 -6.01 -15.60 -15.07
N ALA A 129 -6.31 -15.76 -16.36
CA ALA A 129 -7.70 -15.78 -16.85
C ALA A 129 -8.59 -16.81 -16.14
N LYS A 130 -8.03 -17.98 -15.77
CA LYS A 130 -8.74 -19.02 -15.01
C LYS A 130 -9.20 -18.58 -13.62
N ASP A 131 -8.55 -17.57 -13.04
CA ASP A 131 -8.81 -17.07 -11.69
C ASP A 131 -9.90 -15.99 -11.69
N LYS A 132 -10.44 -15.62 -12.87
CA LYS A 132 -11.35 -14.49 -13.06
C LYS A 132 -12.49 -14.43 -12.05
N ARG A 133 -13.17 -15.54 -11.80
CA ARG A 133 -14.30 -15.58 -10.85
C ARG A 133 -13.89 -15.11 -9.45
N PHE A 134 -12.71 -15.52 -9.00
CA PHE A 134 -12.19 -15.15 -7.68
C PHE A 134 -11.63 -13.72 -7.66
N VAL A 135 -10.99 -13.31 -8.75
CA VAL A 135 -10.52 -11.93 -8.92
C VAL A 135 -11.71 -10.97 -8.88
N ASP A 136 -12.78 -11.27 -9.60
CA ASP A 136 -14.00 -10.45 -9.64
C ASP A 136 -14.62 -10.29 -8.25
N GLN A 137 -14.60 -11.35 -7.42
CA GLN A 137 -15.07 -11.28 -6.03
C GLN A 137 -14.21 -10.35 -5.16
N VAL A 138 -12.89 -10.42 -5.31
CA VAL A 138 -11.95 -9.55 -4.58
C VAL A 138 -12.11 -8.10 -5.03
N LEU A 139 -12.23 -7.87 -6.35
CA LEU A 139 -12.39 -6.54 -6.93
C LEU A 139 -13.70 -5.86 -6.55
N GLU A 140 -14.77 -6.62 -6.35
CA GLU A 140 -16.05 -6.07 -5.88
C GLU A 140 -15.96 -5.53 -4.45
N ALA A 141 -15.17 -6.18 -3.60
CA ALA A 141 -14.99 -5.76 -2.21
C ALA A 141 -13.91 -4.67 -2.04
N ALA A 142 -12.87 -4.68 -2.88
CA ALA A 142 -11.67 -3.86 -2.69
C ALA A 142 -11.95 -2.36 -2.55
N PRO A 143 -12.82 -1.70 -3.35
CA PRO A 143 -13.06 -0.25 -3.25
C PRO A 143 -13.66 0.22 -1.91
N TYR A 144 -14.22 -0.72 -1.13
CA TYR A 144 -14.88 -0.44 0.15
C TYR A 144 -14.01 -0.77 1.36
N LEU A 145 -12.79 -1.25 1.13
CA LEU A 145 -11.82 -1.56 2.16
C LEU A 145 -10.76 -0.45 2.24
N PRO A 146 -10.04 -0.28 3.35
CA PRO A 146 -9.16 0.88 3.49
C PRO A 146 -7.76 0.67 2.88
N ARG A 147 -7.40 -0.58 2.57
CA ARG A 147 -6.10 -0.98 2.02
C ARG A 147 -6.13 -0.99 0.49
N ARG A 148 -5.11 -0.38 -0.15
CA ARG A 148 -4.91 -0.47 -1.61
C ARG A 148 -4.69 -1.90 -2.06
N LEU A 149 -5.28 -2.26 -3.20
CA LEU A 149 -5.06 -3.54 -3.87
C LEU A 149 -4.29 -3.31 -5.19
N VAL A 150 -3.19 -4.03 -5.34
CA VAL A 150 -2.41 -4.10 -6.58
C VAL A 150 -2.40 -5.55 -7.08
N LEU A 151 -2.76 -5.74 -8.34
CA LEU A 151 -2.79 -7.02 -9.02
C LEU A 151 -1.75 -7.04 -10.12
N GLN A 152 -1.02 -8.15 -10.23
CA GLN A 152 -0.13 -8.44 -11.35
C GLN A 152 -0.59 -9.74 -12.02
N GLY A 153 -0.76 -9.72 -13.34
CA GLY A 153 -1.32 -10.87 -14.04
C GLY A 153 -1.20 -10.82 -15.56
N GLU A 154 -1.90 -11.75 -16.20
CA GLU A 154 -1.90 -11.90 -17.66
C GLU A 154 -2.56 -10.68 -18.36
N PRO A 155 -1.96 -10.14 -19.44
CA PRO A 155 -2.54 -9.02 -20.18
C PRO A 155 -3.97 -9.26 -20.69
N SER A 156 -4.28 -10.52 -21.02
CA SER A 156 -5.57 -10.97 -21.56
C SER A 156 -6.71 -11.02 -20.53
N LEU A 157 -6.43 -10.87 -19.23
CA LEU A 157 -7.44 -10.94 -18.19
C LEU A 157 -8.44 -9.79 -18.34
N VAL A 158 -9.72 -10.08 -18.59
CA VAL A 158 -10.78 -9.06 -18.65
C VAL A 158 -11.12 -8.58 -17.24
N LEU A 159 -10.85 -7.30 -16.97
CA LEU A 159 -11.05 -6.64 -15.69
C LEU A 159 -12.46 -6.06 -15.56
N ARG A 160 -12.96 -6.00 -14.33
CA ARG A 160 -14.17 -5.25 -13.99
C ARG A 160 -13.87 -3.74 -13.83
N PRO A 161 -14.90 -2.86 -13.83
CA PRO A 161 -14.72 -1.41 -13.64
C PRO A 161 -14.03 -1.03 -12.32
N GLU A 162 -14.06 -1.89 -11.30
CA GLU A 162 -13.39 -1.65 -10.02
C GLU A 162 -11.86 -1.80 -10.10
N ALA A 163 -11.31 -2.18 -11.25
CA ALA A 163 -9.87 -2.22 -11.50
C ALA A 163 -9.48 -1.37 -12.71
N ARG A 164 -8.34 -0.68 -12.60
CA ARG A 164 -7.72 0.08 -13.69
C ARG A 164 -6.42 -0.57 -14.13
N ARG A 165 -6.21 -0.66 -15.44
CA ARG A 165 -4.90 -1.04 -15.98
C ARG A 165 -3.92 0.11 -15.82
N THR A 166 -2.67 -0.25 -15.51
CA THR A 166 -1.56 0.67 -15.40
C THR A 166 -0.35 0.09 -16.11
N SER A 167 0.37 0.96 -16.79
CA SER A 167 1.72 0.73 -17.30
C SER A 167 2.72 1.42 -16.39
N THR A 168 3.92 0.86 -16.28
CA THR A 168 5.01 1.44 -15.53
C THR A 168 6.27 1.46 -16.39
N THR A 169 7.06 2.50 -16.20
CA THR A 169 8.35 2.69 -16.87
C THR A 169 9.50 2.14 -16.02
N LEU A 170 9.23 1.73 -14.77
CA LEU A 170 10.24 1.22 -13.84
C LEU A 170 10.95 -0.05 -14.34
N GLY A 171 10.33 -0.81 -15.25
CA GLY A 171 10.99 -1.96 -15.89
C GLY A 171 12.12 -1.60 -16.85
N GLN A 172 12.20 -0.34 -17.25
CA GLN A 172 13.23 0.19 -18.16
C GLN A 172 14.37 0.87 -17.39
N VAL A 173 14.19 1.10 -16.09
CA VAL A 173 15.17 1.75 -15.22
C VAL A 173 16.14 0.70 -14.67
N ASN A 174 17.38 1.11 -14.42
CA ASN A 174 18.35 0.26 -13.73
C ASN A 174 17.84 -0.08 -12.31
N VAL A 175 17.65 -1.39 -12.07
CA VAL A 175 17.13 -1.91 -10.80
C VAL A 175 18.04 -1.54 -9.62
N ALA A 176 19.37 -1.43 -9.83
CA ALA A 176 20.30 -1.04 -8.77
C ALA A 176 20.03 0.39 -8.27
N ASP A 177 19.72 1.30 -9.20
CA ASP A 177 19.39 2.69 -8.88
C ASP A 177 18.09 2.75 -8.07
N LEU A 178 17.06 1.99 -8.49
CA LEU A 178 15.81 1.86 -7.75
C LEU A 178 16.01 1.32 -6.33
N ILE A 179 16.80 0.25 -6.16
CA ILE A 179 17.05 -0.35 -4.84
C ILE A 179 17.78 0.62 -3.91
N SER A 180 18.67 1.45 -4.45
CA SER A 180 19.49 2.39 -3.67
C SER A 180 18.70 3.55 -3.04
N LEU A 181 17.49 3.82 -3.54
CA LEU A 181 16.66 4.91 -3.03
C LEU A 181 16.14 4.61 -1.60
N PRO A 182 16.03 5.63 -0.72
CA PRO A 182 15.54 5.47 0.64
C PRO A 182 14.00 5.41 0.68
N TRP A 183 13.42 4.33 0.13
CA TRP A 183 11.98 4.14 0.00
C TRP A 183 11.23 4.22 1.33
N GLU A 184 11.80 3.71 2.42
CA GLU A 184 11.20 3.78 3.76
C GLU A 184 10.98 5.24 4.19
N ALA A 185 11.98 6.10 3.98
CA ALA A 185 11.91 7.52 4.33
C ALA A 185 10.93 8.26 3.41
N TYR A 186 10.90 7.91 2.12
CA TYR A 186 9.93 8.46 1.17
C TYR A 186 8.49 8.10 1.53
N GLY A 187 8.22 6.84 1.85
CA GLY A 187 6.91 6.41 2.31
C GLY A 187 6.48 7.11 3.60
N ALA A 188 7.40 7.27 4.56
CA ALA A 188 7.13 8.03 5.78
C ALA A 188 6.83 9.51 5.51
N HIS A 189 7.56 10.14 4.60
CA HIS A 189 7.34 11.52 4.17
C HIS A 189 5.93 11.71 3.58
N LEU A 190 5.53 10.86 2.64
CA LEU A 190 4.21 10.93 2.02
C LEU A 190 3.07 10.67 3.01
N LEU A 191 3.26 9.70 3.90
CA LEU A 191 2.30 9.43 4.97
C LEU A 191 2.17 10.63 5.92
N LYS A 192 3.28 11.26 6.30
CA LYS A 192 3.28 12.47 7.11
C LYS A 192 2.54 13.61 6.42
N GLN A 193 2.78 13.83 5.12
CA GLN A 193 2.04 14.84 4.35
C GLN A 193 0.54 14.56 4.34
N HIS A 194 0.13 13.31 4.11
CA HIS A 194 -1.27 12.90 4.15
C HIS A 194 -1.92 13.15 5.53
N MET A 195 -1.19 12.85 6.60
CA MET A 195 -1.63 13.08 7.99
C MET A 195 -1.78 14.57 8.33
N LEU A 196 -1.02 15.45 7.67
CA LEU A 196 -1.11 16.90 7.87
C LEU A 196 -2.14 17.56 6.93
N SER A 197 -2.37 17.00 5.74
CA SER A 197 -3.20 17.63 4.72
C SER A 197 -4.70 17.55 4.98
N LYS A 198 -5.16 16.62 5.82
CA LYS A 198 -6.58 16.43 6.14
C LYS A 198 -7.04 17.19 7.40
N GLY A 199 -6.18 18.03 7.97
CA GLY A 199 -6.54 19.02 8.98
C GLY A 199 -7.04 20.37 8.40
N HIS A 200 -7.31 20.41 7.08
CA HIS A 200 -7.84 21.57 6.35
C HIS A 200 -8.78 21.13 5.23
#